data_AF-H0ABZ5-F1
#
_entry.id   AF-H0ABZ5-F1
#
_cell.length_a   1.000
_cell.length_b   1.000
_cell.length_c   1.000
_cell.angle_alpha   90.00
_cell.angle_beta   90.00
_cell.angle_gamma   90.00
#
_symmetry.space_group_name_H-M   'P 1'
#
loop_
_entity.id
_entity.type
_entity.pdbx_description
1 polymer ?
#
loop_
_entity_poly.entity_id
_entity_poly.type
_entity_poly.pdbx_seq_one_letter_code
_entity_poly.pdbx_strand_id
1 'polypeptide(L)'
;MLFLAGFGGTVIFTQNVFFFNIIRLGEEYLITGDFDRFLVRPLNPLFQVYADDVHDNNVPKLFANLALIFYAGYQIGLTPNK
;
A
#
# COMPACT_ATOMS: atom_id res chain seq x y z
N MET A 1 -2.57 22.54 6.10
CA MET A 1 -2.56 21.31 6.94
C MET A 1 -3.24 20.13 6.25
N LEU A 2 -4.48 20.26 5.76
CA LEU A 2 -5.20 19.15 5.09
C LEU A 2 -4.47 18.56 3.87
N PHE A 3 -3.83 19.39 3.05
CA PHE A 3 -3.01 18.94 1.92
C PHE A 3 -1.84 18.04 2.36
N LEU A 4 -1.09 18.46 3.38
CA LEU A 4 0.04 17.69 3.92
C LEU A 4 -0.43 16.39 4.58
N ALA A 5 -1.58 16.42 5.26
CA ALA A 5 -2.18 15.22 5.83
C ALA A 5 -2.58 14.21 4.74
N GLY A 6 -3.21 14.67 3.67
CA GLY A 6 -3.54 13.83 2.51
C GLY A 6 -2.29 13.26 1.83
N PHE A 7 -1.25 14.07 1.65
CA PHE A 7 0.01 13.63 1.07
C PHE A 7 0.70 12.57 1.93
N GLY A 8 0.88 12.82 3.23
CA GLY A 8 1.48 11.87 4.16
C GLY A 8 0.68 10.57 4.25
N GLY A 9 -0.66 10.67 4.31
CA GLY A 9 -1.53 9.51 4.30
C GLY A 9 -1.39 8.68 3.02
N THR A 10 -1.37 9.32 1.85
CA THR A 10 -1.22 8.64 0.56
C THR A 10 0.06 7.80 0.52
N VAL A 11 1.19 8.33 0.99
CA VAL A 11 2.47 7.59 1.03
C VAL A 11 2.36 6.35 1.92
N ILE A 12 1.84 6.50 3.15
CA ILE A 12 1.71 5.40 4.11
C ILE A 12 0.76 4.32 3.59
N PHE A 13 -0.41 4.71 3.08
CA PHE A 13 -1.40 3.75 2.57
C PHE A 13 -0.92 3.06 1.30
N THR A 14 -0.19 3.75 0.42
CA THR A 14 0.44 3.11 -0.75
C THR A 14 1.42 2.04 -0.31
N GLN A 15 2.31 2.35 0.64
CA GLN A 15 3.24 1.34 1.17
C GLN A 15 2.50 0.15 1.79
N ASN A 16 1.46 0.40 2.56
CA ASN A 16 0.66 -0.66 3.20
C ASN A 16 -0.22 -1.47 2.23
N VAL A 17 -0.52 -0.97 1.04
CA VAL A 17 -1.25 -1.76 0.03
C VAL A 17 -0.30 -2.75 -0.66
N PHE A 18 0.94 -2.34 -0.92
CA PHE A 18 1.87 -3.14 -1.73
C PHE A 18 2.90 -3.94 -0.91
N PHE A 19 3.43 -3.41 0.19
CA PHE A 19 4.59 -3.99 0.89
C PHE A 19 4.24 -4.71 2.18
N PHE A 20 2.95 -4.84 2.50
CA PHE A 20 2.51 -5.38 3.79
C PHE A 20 2.91 -6.85 3.97
N ASN A 21 2.73 -7.69 2.94
CA ASN A 21 3.08 -9.11 3.01
C ASN A 21 4.57 -9.34 3.23
N ILE A 22 5.42 -8.48 2.64
CA ILE A 22 6.87 -8.55 2.84
C ILE A 22 7.25 -8.18 4.26
N ILE A 23 6.63 -7.14 4.83
CA ILE A 23 6.87 -6.72 6.21
C ILE A 23 6.45 -7.82 7.19
N ARG A 24 5.35 -8.53 6.90
CA ARG A 24 4.82 -9.60 7.76
C ARG A 24 5.32 -11.00 7.39
N LEU A 25 6.28 -11.11 6.47
CA LEU A 25 6.88 -12.38 6.05
C LEU A 25 7.31 -13.25 7.23
N GLY A 26 7.94 -12.64 8.24
CA GLY A 26 8.39 -13.35 9.43
C GLY A 26 7.25 -13.96 10.24
N GLU A 27 6.20 -13.18 10.49
CA GLU A 27 5.10 -13.60 11.37
C GLU A 27 4.11 -14.53 10.67
N GLU A 28 3.72 -14.20 9.45
CA GLU A 28 2.61 -14.86 8.76
C GLU A 28 3.02 -16.01 7.84
N TYR A 29 4.31 -16.10 7.49
CA TYR A 29 4.79 -17.12 6.56
C TYR A 29 5.92 -17.97 7.12
N LEU A 30 6.88 -17.38 7.84
CA LEU A 30 7.99 -18.15 8.42
C LEU A 30 7.59 -18.86 9.73
N ILE A 31 6.97 -18.16 10.68
CA ILE A 31 6.60 -18.74 11.98
C ILE A 31 5.48 -19.80 11.84
N THR A 32 4.50 -19.54 10.99
CA THR A 32 3.40 -20.47 10.65
C THR A 32 3.82 -21.64 9.76
N GLY A 33 4.96 -21.52 9.05
CA GLY A 33 5.48 -22.56 8.16
C GLY A 33 4.91 -22.55 6.74
N ASP A 34 4.01 -21.62 6.42
CA ASP A 34 3.37 -21.50 5.10
C ASP A 34 4.36 -21.12 3.98
N PHE A 35 5.56 -20.64 4.34
CA PHE A 35 6.59 -20.29 3.37
C PHE A 35 7.06 -21.49 2.53
N ASP A 36 6.98 -22.72 3.06
CA ASP A 36 7.40 -23.94 2.34
C ASP A 36 6.59 -24.14 1.05
N ARG A 37 5.30 -23.73 1.06
CA ARG A 37 4.42 -23.77 -0.12
C ARG A 37 4.99 -22.99 -1.30
N PHE A 38 5.66 -21.87 -1.05
CA PHE A 38 6.21 -21.02 -2.11
C PHE A 38 7.53 -21.57 -2.66
N LEU A 39 8.28 -22.34 -1.87
CA LEU A 39 9.55 -22.95 -2.28
C LEU A 39 9.37 -24.11 -3.26
N VAL A 40 8.23 -24.82 -3.19
CA VAL A 40 7.92 -25.95 -4.08
C VAL A 40 7.48 -25.47 -5.48
N ARG A 41 7.03 -24.22 -5.62
CA ARG A 41 6.57 -23.66 -6.90
C ARG A 41 7.75 -23.16 -7.73
N PRO A 42 7.77 -23.37 -9.06
CA PRO A 42 8.86 -22.94 -9.94
C PRO A 42 8.77 -21.44 -10.29
N LEU A 43 8.65 -20.58 -9.29
CA LEU A 43 8.55 -19.12 -9.41
C LEU A 43 9.37 -18.46 -8.30
N ASN A 44 9.79 -17.22 -8.49
CA ASN A 44 10.53 -16.48 -7.47
C ASN A 44 9.68 -16.35 -6.18
N PRO A 45 10.10 -16.90 -5.02
CA PRO A 45 9.32 -16.88 -3.79
C PRO A 45 8.99 -15.47 -3.29
N LEU A 46 9.89 -14.50 -3.48
CA LEU A 46 9.64 -13.11 -3.07
C LEU A 46 8.53 -12.46 -3.88
N PHE A 47 8.48 -12.74 -5.18
CA PHE A 47 7.38 -12.25 -6.02
C PHE A 47 6.05 -12.89 -5.63
N GLN A 48 6.08 -14.18 -5.28
CA GLN A 48 4.88 -14.89 -4.83
C GLN A 48 4.34 -14.32 -3.52
N VAL A 49 5.20 -14.10 -2.51
CA VAL A 49 4.78 -13.49 -1.24
C VAL A 49 4.29 -12.06 -1.44
N TYR A 50 4.97 -11.29 -2.29
CA TYR A 50 4.54 -9.93 -2.64
C TYR A 50 3.13 -9.91 -3.23
N ALA A 51 2.81 -10.87 -4.10
CA ALA A 51 1.52 -10.94 -4.80
C ALA A 51 0.45 -11.81 -4.10
N ASP A 52 0.76 -12.40 -2.94
CA ASP A 52 -0.12 -13.40 -2.29
C ASP A 52 -1.42 -12.78 -1.76
N ASP A 53 -1.35 -11.57 -1.22
CA ASP A 53 -2.51 -10.83 -0.73
C ASP A 53 -2.40 -9.33 -1.01
N VAL A 54 -3.52 -8.68 -1.30
CA VAL A 54 -3.61 -7.22 -1.38
C VAL A 54 -4.52 -6.78 -0.26
N HIS A 55 -3.99 -6.02 0.69
CA HIS A 55 -4.76 -5.56 1.84
C HIS A 55 -5.83 -4.54 1.44
N ASP A 56 -7.02 -5.05 1.12
CA ASP A 56 -8.17 -4.27 0.65
C ASP A 56 -8.58 -3.16 1.63
N ASN A 57 -8.37 -3.33 2.93
CA ASN A 57 -8.70 -2.31 3.93
C ASN A 57 -7.92 -0.99 3.78
N ASN A 58 -6.78 -1.00 3.07
CA ASN A 58 -5.97 0.21 2.86
C ASN A 58 -6.25 0.89 1.51
N VAL A 59 -6.88 0.19 0.57
CA VAL A 59 -7.20 0.72 -0.76
C VAL A 59 -8.21 1.89 -0.69
N PRO A 60 -9.34 1.82 0.03
CA PRO A 60 -10.25 2.96 0.19
C PRO A 60 -9.59 4.15 0.89
N LYS A 61 -8.69 3.89 1.86
CA LYS A 61 -7.96 4.94 2.59
C LYS A 61 -7.01 5.68 1.66
N LEU A 62 -6.36 4.96 0.75
CA LEU A 62 -5.52 5.56 -0.30
C LEU A 62 -6.35 6.50 -1.19
N PHE A 63 -7.49 6.04 -1.70
CA PHE A 63 -8.38 6.87 -2.53
C PHE A 63 -8.92 8.09 -1.80
N ALA A 64 -9.30 7.95 -0.52
CA ALA A 64 -9.77 9.07 0.29
C ALA A 64 -8.69 10.14 0.47
N ASN A 65 -7.43 9.73 0.68
CA ASN A 65 -6.31 10.66 0.83
C ASN A 65 -5.95 11.34 -0.50
N LEU A 66 -6.02 10.62 -1.63
CA LEU A 66 -5.88 11.23 -2.95
C LEU A 66 -6.98 12.28 -3.20
N ALA A 67 -8.23 11.95 -2.92
CA ALA A 67 -9.35 12.90 -3.03
C ALA A 67 -9.14 14.14 -2.14
N LEU A 68 -8.60 13.95 -0.93
CA LEU A 68 -8.26 15.04 -0.01
C LEU A 68 -7.16 15.94 -0.56
N ILE A 69 -6.12 15.37 -1.20
CA ILE A 69 -5.06 16.14 -1.86
C ILE A 69 -5.66 17.00 -2.97
N PHE A 70 -6.51 16.43 -3.84
CA PHE A 70 -7.13 17.18 -4.92
C PHE A 70 -8.01 18.32 -4.37
N TYR A 71 -8.89 18.01 -3.41
CA TYR A 71 -9.77 19.01 -2.79
C TYR A 71 -8.97 20.14 -2.14
N ALA A 72 -7.97 19.80 -1.32
CA ALA A 72 -7.14 20.80 -0.67
C ALA A 72 -6.28 21.58 -1.68
N GLY A 73 -5.81 20.93 -2.76
CA GLY A 73 -5.08 21.56 -3.84
C GLY A 73 -5.90 22.64 -4.55
N TYR A 74 -7.16 22.33 -4.91
CA TYR A 74 -8.08 23.31 -5.47
C TYR A 74 -8.32 24.48 -4.53
N GLN A 75 -8.53 24.20 -3.23
CA GLN A 75 -8.79 25.25 -2.23
C GLN A 75 -7.60 26.20 -2.00
N ILE A 76 -6.36 25.68 -2.12
CA ILE A 76 -5.13 26.47 -1.96
C ILE A 76 -4.79 27.24 -3.25
N GLY A 77 -5.57 27.05 -4.33
CA GLY A 77 -5.33 27.72 -5.61
C GLY A 77 -4.24 27.07 -6.44
N LEU A 78 -3.85 25.82 -6.14
CA LEU A 78 -2.96 24.99 -6.97
C LEU A 78 -3.70 24.45 -8.20
N THR A 79 -4.47 25.32 -8.86
CA THR A 79 -5.16 24.98 -10.10
C THR A 79 -4.09 24.96 -11.20
N PRO A 80 -4.08 23.95 -12.10
CA PRO A 80 -3.20 23.99 -13.26
C PRO A 80 -3.58 25.24 -14.07
N ASN A 81 -2.73 26.27 -14.01
CA ASN A 81 -2.89 27.43 -14.85
C ASN A 81 -2.71 26.92 -16.29
N LYS A 82 -3.66 27.25 -17.17
CA LYS A 82 -3.59 26.85 -18.57
C LYS A 82 -2.31 27.37 -19.22
#